data_AF-A0A963K3A3-F1
#
_entry.id   AF-A0A963K3A3-F1
#
_cell.length_a   1.000
_cell.length_b   1.000
_cell.length_c   1.000
_cell.angle_alpha   90.00
_cell.angle_beta   90.00
_cell.angle_gamma   90.00
#
_symmetry.space_group_name_H-M   'P 1'
#
loop_
_entity.id
_entity.type
_entity.pdbx_description
1 polymer ?
#
loop_
_entity_poly.entity_id
_entity_poly.type
_entity_poly.pdbx_seq_one_letter_code
_entity_poly.pdbx_strand_id
1 'polypeptide(L)'
;MLQPTAGPFLSLAACAALIDEVYRWRERPAPGDSAWQPPVLGDGRGRRHACGSREIIKLPRWARTRAIVLHECAHGMSADGHGPGFVRAYVGLLCTFAGHERAVLEASLREHGVRIA
;
A
#
# COMPACT_ATOMS: atom_id res chain seq x y z
N MET A 1 -4.74 -14.69 -20.59
CA MET A 1 -4.01 -15.18 -19.40
C MET A 1 -3.87 -13.99 -18.45
N LEU A 2 -4.66 -13.93 -17.38
CA LEU A 2 -4.53 -12.88 -16.37
C LEU A 2 -3.23 -13.16 -15.60
N GLN A 3 -2.24 -12.27 -15.69
CA GLN A 3 -1.10 -12.34 -14.77
C GLN A 3 -1.65 -12.27 -13.33
N PRO A 4 -1.12 -13.06 -12.38
CA PRO A 4 -1.54 -12.95 -10.99
C PRO A 4 -1.02 -11.62 -10.45
N THR A 5 -1.79 -10.56 -10.67
CA THR A 5 -1.46 -9.17 -10.33
C THR A 5 -1.15 -8.97 -8.84
N ALA A 6 -1.51 -9.94 -7.99
CA ALA A 6 -1.21 -9.89 -6.57
C ALA A 6 0.27 -10.18 -6.24
N GLY A 7 1.00 -10.93 -7.08
CA GLY A 7 2.35 -11.42 -6.75
C GLY A 7 2.37 -12.49 -5.64
N PRO A 8 3.56 -12.92 -5.18
CA PRO A 8 3.69 -13.98 -4.18
C PRO A 8 3.17 -13.55 -2.79
N PHE A 9 2.74 -14.53 -1.99
CA PHE A 9 2.39 -14.30 -0.60
C PHE A 9 3.62 -13.92 0.23
N LEU A 10 3.47 -12.87 1.03
CA LEU A 10 4.45 -12.37 1.96
C LEU A 10 4.23 -12.98 3.35
N SER A 11 5.33 -13.20 4.08
CA SER A 11 5.26 -13.47 5.51
C SER A 11 4.81 -12.19 6.25
N LEU A 12 4.32 -12.34 7.50
CA LEU A 12 3.94 -11.17 8.30
C LEU A 12 5.12 -10.22 8.55
N ALA A 13 6.33 -10.78 8.73
CA ALA A 13 7.56 -10.00 8.86
C ALA A 13 7.92 -9.25 7.57
N ALA A 14 7.75 -9.87 6.39
CA ALA A 14 7.95 -9.20 5.11
C ALA A 14 6.91 -8.09 4.87
N CYS A 15 5.66 -8.27 5.32
CA CYS A 15 4.68 -7.19 5.33
C CYS A 15 5.12 -6.03 6.22
N ALA A 16 5.61 -6.30 7.44
CA ALA A 16 6.07 -5.27 8.36
C ALA A 16 7.24 -4.46 7.78
N ALA A 17 8.23 -5.14 7.18
CA ALA A 17 9.37 -4.48 6.53
C ALA A 17 8.92 -3.58 5.38
N LEU A 18 8.01 -4.06 4.51
CA LEU A 18 7.48 -3.26 3.41
C LEU A 18 6.70 -2.04 3.91
N ILE A 19 5.90 -2.18 4.97
CA ILE A 19 5.17 -1.06 5.58
C ILE A 19 6.16 -0.02 6.13
N ASP A 20 7.21 -0.43 6.83
CA ASP A 20 8.23 0.49 7.34
C ASP A 20 8.91 1.29 6.20
N GLU A 21 9.38 0.60 5.16
CA GLU A 21 10.01 1.23 3.99
C GLU A 21 9.07 2.25 3.31
N VAL A 22 7.80 1.87 3.11
CA VAL A 22 6.78 2.71 2.48
C VAL A 22 6.55 4.00 3.29
N TYR A 23 6.37 3.89 4.60
CA TYR A 23 6.11 5.07 5.43
C TYR A 23 7.37 5.93 5.63
N ARG A 24 8.57 5.35 5.68
CA ARG A 24 9.83 6.14 5.67
C ARG A 24 9.98 6.92 4.38
N TRP A 25 9.73 6.29 3.23
CA TRP A 25 9.79 6.96 1.94
C TRP A 25 8.80 8.13 1.85
N ARG A 26 7.58 7.93 2.37
CA ARG A 26 6.52 8.92 2.34
C ARG A 26 6.76 10.09 3.29
N GLU A 27 7.07 9.78 4.55
CA GLU A 27 7.08 10.76 5.65
C GLU A 27 8.45 11.37 5.89
N ARG A 28 9.52 10.68 5.44
CA ARG A 28 10.91 11.12 5.55
C ARG A 28 11.24 11.60 6.98
N PRO A 29 11.06 10.73 8.00
CA PRO A 29 11.39 11.09 9.37
C PRO A 29 12.86 11.51 9.46
N ALA A 30 13.16 12.42 10.39
CA ALA A 30 14.54 12.85 10.61
C ALA A 30 15.40 11.65 11.03
N PRO A 31 16.69 11.59 10.62
CA PRO A 31 17.59 10.54 11.06
C PRO A 31 17.64 10.49 12.60
N GLY A 32 17.38 9.31 13.16
CA GLY A 32 17.38 9.10 14.62
C GLY A 32 16.13 9.54 15.35
N ASP A 33 15.05 9.95 14.66
CA ASP A 33 13.76 10.23 15.29
C ASP A 33 13.18 8.96 15.90
N SER A 34 13.30 8.85 17.23
CA SER A 34 12.77 7.74 18.02
C SER A 34 11.27 7.84 18.29
N ALA A 35 10.65 9.00 18.05
CA ALA A 35 9.21 9.18 18.21
C ALA A 35 8.45 8.68 16.97
N TRP A 36 9.09 8.71 15.80
CA TRP A 36 8.50 8.16 14.58
C TRP A 36 8.33 6.64 14.66
N GLN A 37 7.13 6.18 14.33
CA GLN A 37 6.81 4.76 14.20
C GLN A 37 5.93 4.52 12.97
N PRO A 38 6.13 3.42 12.23
CA PRO A 38 5.21 3.01 11.17
C PRO A 38 3.86 2.57 11.77
N PRO A 39 2.81 2.40 10.94
CA PRO A 39 1.55 1.84 11.43
C PRO A 39 1.74 0.49 12.12
N VAL A 40 0.95 0.24 13.15
CA VAL A 40 0.95 -1.04 13.86
C VAL A 40 0.38 -2.13 12.95
N LEU A 41 1.14 -3.20 12.73
CA LEU A 41 0.69 -4.34 11.93
C LEU A 41 0.01 -5.41 12.79
N GLY A 42 -1.28 -5.65 12.53
CA GLY A 42 -2.03 -6.80 13.05
C GLY A 42 -2.12 -7.95 12.04
N ASP A 43 -2.14 -9.19 12.54
CA ASP A 43 -2.16 -10.41 11.70
C ASP A 43 -3.50 -10.67 10.97
N GLY A 44 -4.53 -9.90 11.30
CA GLY A 44 -5.85 -9.95 10.66
C GLY A 44 -6.65 -11.24 10.89
N ARG A 45 -6.32 -12.04 11.91
CA ARG A 45 -7.02 -13.31 12.18
C ARG A 45 -8.54 -13.11 12.32
N GLY A 46 -9.31 -13.97 11.65
CA GLY A 46 -10.78 -13.93 11.65
C GLY A 46 -11.40 -12.83 10.78
N ARG A 47 -10.61 -12.01 10.08
CA ARG A 47 -11.15 -10.94 9.22
C ARG A 47 -11.50 -11.44 7.82
N ARG A 48 -12.62 -10.91 7.32
CA ARG A 48 -13.06 -11.05 5.91
C ARG A 48 -12.44 -10.01 4.98
N HIS A 49 -11.86 -8.95 5.53
CA HIS A 49 -11.26 -7.84 4.78
C HIS A 49 -9.95 -7.40 5.43
N ALA A 50 -8.97 -7.03 4.60
CA ALA A 50 -7.86 -6.21 5.03
C ALA A 50 -8.34 -4.78 5.33
N CYS A 51 -7.60 -4.04 6.15
CA CYS A 51 -7.86 -2.63 6.37
C CYS A 51 -6.57 -1.90 6.78
N GLY A 52 -6.41 -0.67 6.33
CA GLY A 52 -5.28 0.19 6.65
C GLY A 52 -5.71 1.61 7.00
N SER A 53 -5.00 2.20 7.95
CA SER A 53 -4.92 3.62 8.23
C SER A 53 -3.46 3.96 8.55
N ARG A 54 -3.17 5.23 8.86
CA ARG A 54 -1.83 5.63 9.31
C ARG A 54 -1.45 4.96 10.63
N GLU A 55 -2.40 4.67 11.49
CA GLU A 55 -2.19 4.13 12.84
C GLU A 55 -2.09 2.60 12.81
N ILE A 56 -2.89 1.94 11.97
CA ILE A 56 -3.03 0.48 12.01
C ILE A 56 -3.26 -0.14 10.64
N ILE A 57 -2.60 -1.27 10.39
CA ILE A 57 -2.84 -2.12 9.22
C ILE A 57 -3.15 -3.54 9.70
N LYS A 58 -4.19 -4.17 9.17
CA LYS A 58 -4.57 -5.56 9.50
C LYS A 58 -4.59 -6.42 8.24
N LEU A 59 -3.72 -7.42 8.18
CA LEU A 59 -3.50 -8.25 6.99
C LEU A 59 -3.75 -9.74 7.25
N PRO A 60 -4.97 -10.26 7.02
CA PRO A 60 -5.23 -11.70 7.05
C PRO A 60 -4.35 -12.42 6.02
N ARG A 61 -4.09 -13.73 6.21
CA ARG A 61 -3.11 -14.48 5.40
C ARG A 61 -3.32 -14.35 3.89
N TRP A 62 -4.57 -14.37 3.43
CA TRP A 62 -4.93 -14.25 2.01
C TRP A 62 -4.66 -12.84 1.43
N ALA A 63 -4.54 -11.83 2.28
CA ALA A 63 -4.31 -10.44 1.90
C ALA A 63 -2.82 -10.06 1.90
N ARG A 64 -1.92 -10.97 2.29
CA ARG A 64 -0.49 -10.68 2.41
C ARG A 64 0.19 -10.78 1.07
N THR A 65 -0.17 -9.89 0.16
CA THR A 65 0.49 -9.76 -1.14
C THR A 65 1.05 -8.36 -1.25
N ARG A 66 2.09 -8.16 -2.05
CA ARG A 66 2.73 -6.84 -2.18
C ARG A 66 1.71 -5.78 -2.59
N ALA A 67 0.90 -6.07 -3.61
CA ALA A 67 -0.13 -5.14 -4.09
C ALA A 67 -1.13 -4.75 -2.99
N ILE A 68 -1.64 -5.72 -2.23
CA ILE A 68 -2.60 -5.44 -1.14
C ILE A 68 -1.94 -4.69 0.01
N VAL A 69 -0.71 -5.03 0.40
CA VAL A 69 0.00 -4.26 1.45
C VAL A 69 0.17 -2.80 1.05
N LEU A 70 0.54 -2.54 -0.21
CA LEU A 70 0.66 -1.17 -0.73
C LEU A 70 -0.72 -0.47 -0.81
N HIS A 71 -1.78 -1.19 -1.13
CA HIS A 71 -3.16 -0.69 -1.12
C HIS A 71 -3.56 -0.21 0.29
N GLU A 72 -3.33 -1.03 1.32
CA GLU A 72 -3.63 -0.65 2.70
C GLU A 72 -2.76 0.52 3.20
N CYS A 73 -1.51 0.63 2.72
CA CYS A 73 -0.68 1.80 3.01
C CYS A 73 -1.24 3.07 2.36
N ALA A 74 -1.74 2.99 1.12
CA ALA A 74 -2.33 4.14 0.43
C ALA A 74 -3.57 4.68 1.17
N HIS A 75 -4.35 3.82 1.84
CA HIS A 75 -5.42 4.27 2.73
C HIS A 75 -4.93 5.11 3.91
N GLY A 76 -3.75 4.84 4.46
CA GLY A 76 -3.15 5.70 5.49
C GLY A 76 -2.55 7.01 4.97
N MET A 77 -2.47 7.19 3.65
CA MET A 77 -1.90 8.38 3.01
C MET A 77 -2.95 9.31 2.38
N SER A 78 -4.22 8.91 2.36
CA SER A 78 -5.33 9.66 1.78
C SER A 78 -6.57 9.64 2.68
N ALA A 79 -7.32 10.74 2.68
CA ALA A 79 -8.58 10.85 3.41
C ALA A 79 -9.82 10.55 2.55
N ASP A 80 -9.65 10.42 1.22
CA ASP A 80 -10.75 10.32 0.26
C ASP A 80 -11.20 8.89 -0.07
N GLY A 81 -10.85 7.91 0.78
CA GLY A 81 -11.19 6.50 0.57
C GLY A 81 -10.46 5.92 -0.64
N HIS A 82 -11.17 5.66 -1.73
CA HIS A 82 -10.62 5.26 -3.04
C HIS A 82 -10.71 6.40 -4.07
N GLY A 83 -10.71 7.66 -3.62
CA GLY A 83 -10.73 8.84 -4.46
C GLY A 83 -9.40 9.17 -5.14
N PRO A 84 -9.31 10.31 -5.86
CA PRO A 84 -8.13 10.68 -6.65
C PRO A 84 -6.82 10.78 -5.84
N GLY A 85 -6.89 11.19 -4.57
CA GLY A 85 -5.76 11.24 -3.65
C GLY A 85 -5.23 9.85 -3.30
N PHE A 86 -6.13 8.90 -3.05
CA PHE A 86 -5.79 7.49 -2.87
C PHE A 86 -5.13 6.92 -4.12
N VAL A 87 -5.71 7.14 -5.30
CA VAL A 87 -5.16 6.60 -6.56
C VAL A 87 -3.75 7.14 -6.81
N ARG A 88 -3.54 8.45 -6.57
CA ARG A 88 -2.20 9.06 -6.65
C ARG A 88 -1.20 8.39 -5.73
N ALA A 89 -1.57 8.16 -4.46
CA ALA A 89 -0.71 7.49 -3.50
C ALA A 89 -0.41 6.06 -3.95
N TYR A 90 -1.43 5.29 -4.31
CA TYR A 90 -1.28 3.88 -4.68
C TYR A 90 -0.43 3.70 -5.95
N VAL A 91 -0.63 4.51 -6.99
CA VAL A 91 0.23 4.51 -8.20
C VAL A 91 1.68 4.80 -7.83
N GLY A 92 1.92 5.82 -6.99
CA GLY A 92 3.27 6.15 -6.52
C GLY A 92 3.95 4.96 -5.81
N LEU A 93 3.20 4.25 -4.97
CA LEU A 93 3.68 3.05 -4.28
C LEU A 93 3.95 1.90 -5.24
N LEU A 94 3.06 1.64 -6.19
CA LEU A 94 3.24 0.57 -7.18
C LEU A 94 4.47 0.82 -8.07
N CYS A 95 4.73 2.07 -8.46
CA CYS A 95 5.93 2.41 -9.23
C CYS A 95 7.19 2.20 -8.39
N THR A 96 7.18 2.70 -7.15
CA THR A 96 8.36 2.73 -6.28
C THR A 96 8.72 1.34 -5.73
N PHE A 97 7.73 0.56 -5.32
CA PHE A 97 7.95 -0.67 -4.54
C PHE A 97 7.54 -1.95 -5.27
N ALA A 98 6.86 -1.86 -6.42
CA ALA A 98 6.45 -3.02 -7.21
C ALA A 98 6.94 -2.96 -8.68
N GLY A 99 7.72 -1.94 -9.06
CA GLY A 99 8.36 -1.86 -10.37
C GLY A 99 7.41 -1.61 -11.53
N HIS A 100 6.21 -1.08 -11.26
CA HIS A 100 5.29 -0.73 -12.33
C HIS A 100 5.73 0.54 -13.06
N GLU A 101 5.57 0.53 -14.38
CA GLU A 101 5.72 1.70 -15.25
C GLU A 101 4.55 2.68 -15.02
N ARG A 102 4.88 3.91 -14.64
CA ARG A 102 3.87 4.94 -14.35
C ARG A 102 2.95 5.21 -15.55
N ALA A 103 3.54 5.34 -16.73
CA ALA A 103 2.80 5.62 -17.97
C ALA A 103 1.77 4.53 -18.29
N VAL A 104 2.10 3.26 -18.01
CA VAL A 104 1.19 2.12 -18.21
C VAL A 104 0.00 2.19 -17.25
N LEU A 105 0.26 2.49 -15.97
CA LEU A 105 -0.81 2.64 -14.97
C LEU A 105 -1.72 3.82 -15.30
N GLU A 106 -1.16 4.98 -15.64
CA GLU A 106 -1.93 6.17 -15.97
C GLU A 106 -2.77 5.99 -17.26
N ALA A 107 -2.22 5.30 -18.26
CA ALA A 107 -2.98 4.95 -19.46
C ALA A 107 -4.19 4.05 -19.13
N SER A 108 -3.99 3.02 -18.29
CA SER A 108 -5.07 2.13 -17.85
C SER A 108 -6.12 2.87 -17.01
N LEU A 109 -5.71 3.74 -16.08
CA LEU A 109 -6.62 4.55 -15.28
C LEU A 109 -7.48 5.46 -16.16
N ARG A 110 -6.87 6.11 -17.16
CA ARG A 110 -7.59 6.95 -18.12
C ARG A 110 -8.60 6.15 -18.96
N GLU A 111 -8.20 4.98 -19.45
CA GLU A 111 -9.08 4.07 -20.19
C GLU A 111 -10.33 3.70 -19.38
N HIS A 112 -10.19 3.57 -18.05
CA HIS A 112 -11.29 3.23 -17.15
C HIS A 112 -11.96 4.44 -16.49
N GLY A 113 -11.63 5.67 -16.92
CA GLY A 113 -12.23 6.89 -16.37
C GLY A 113 -11.89 7.19 -14.91
N VAL A 114 -10.82 6.59 -14.37
CA VAL A 114 -10.35 6.80 -12.98
C VAL A 114 -9.47 8.04 -12.92
N ARG A 115 -9.77 8.94 -11.98
CA ARG A 115 -9.05 10.21 -11.79
C ARG A 115 -7.87 10.06 -10.83
N ILE A 116 -6.84 10.88 -11.04
CA ILE A 116 -5.67 11.06 -10.16
C ILE A 116 -5.61 12.54 -9.77
N ALA A 117 -5.35 12.83 -8.49
CA ALA A 117 -5.19 14.20 -7.98
C ALA A 117 -3.87 14.86 -8.40
#